data_AF-A0A5J5IFH3-F1
#
_entry.id   AF-A0A5J5IFH3-F1
#
_cell.length_a   1.000
_cell.length_b   1.000
_cell.length_c   1.000
_cell.angle_alpha   90.00
_cell.angle_beta   90.00
_cell.angle_gamma   90.00
#
_symmetry.space_group_name_H-M   'P 1'
#
loop_
_entity.id
_entity.type
_entity.pdbx_description
1 polymer ?
#
loop_
_entity_poly.entity_id
_entity_poly.type
_entity_poly.pdbx_seq_one_letter_code
_entity_poly.pdbx_strand_id
1 'polypeptide(L)'
;MNNQDIHSSNFYPVISPVMCFFLSVCIFLGSCSQAPPAEHYGFITQLGRDTISVESVARKGNTVTSDEVDRFPRVRVRHTVIKLNPDGSIRHLVMDIHTPSEPANERERKVTADVDNNEVHLSKTDGTGTVNRVFATGGAIVVSHVPQMYSLYELYFAAAMKKAETSTPGPGAAVEMRQFYIDREFDKFPLGNASVTLEGGGKMDITHDWLSGTGEAIMDSSQHMLSYSGARTTYKVEVRRLATPPDVKSFAARFETEEQKAGGVKQLSVRDTVRAQIGNAMFTVDYGRPLLRGRTLLGDVIPYDRVWRTGANAATQFTTSAPIKLAGMLVPTGAYTLWTIPHTGGVDLVVNKQTGQWGTEYNASRNLGVARFTTQSAATPVEKFTISIVSGTDPRHGMLVMEWGSFRWTAPIEVQ
;
A
#
# COMPACT_ATOMS: atom_id res chain seq x y z
N MET A 1 37.94 -9.17 -73.60
CA MET A 1 38.16 -10.13 -74.70
C MET A 1 39.63 -10.53 -74.68
N ASN A 2 39.86 -11.85 -74.66
CA ASN A 2 41.10 -12.62 -74.74
C ASN A 2 42.14 -12.45 -73.63
N ASN A 3 42.29 -13.39 -72.70
CA ASN A 3 42.74 -14.81 -72.72
C ASN A 3 44.27 -15.00 -72.64
N GLN A 4 44.64 -15.67 -71.54
CA GLN A 4 45.62 -16.76 -71.39
C GLN A 4 47.13 -16.45 -71.30
N ASP A 5 47.61 -16.72 -70.08
CA ASP A 5 48.56 -17.77 -69.70
C ASP A 5 49.93 -17.84 -70.37
N ILE A 6 50.95 -17.62 -69.53
CA ILE A 6 52.30 -18.15 -69.72
C ILE A 6 52.69 -18.89 -68.43
N HIS A 7 52.79 -20.21 -68.55
CA HIS A 7 53.46 -21.08 -67.60
C HIS A 7 54.98 -20.95 -67.75
N SER A 8 55.70 -20.86 -66.63
CA SER A 8 57.07 -21.39 -66.55
C SER A 8 57.36 -21.92 -65.13
N SER A 9 57.68 -23.20 -65.13
CA SER A 9 58.07 -24.12 -64.06
C SER A 9 59.24 -23.68 -63.20
N ASN A 10 59.27 -24.09 -61.92
CA ASN A 10 60.52 -24.43 -61.24
C ASN A 10 60.37 -25.55 -60.19
N PHE A 11 61.48 -26.27 -60.07
CA PHE A 11 61.75 -27.57 -59.46
C PHE A 11 61.42 -27.75 -57.94
N TYR A 12 61.16 -29.01 -57.58
CA TYR A 12 61.04 -29.58 -56.22
C TYR A 12 62.36 -29.52 -55.42
N PRO A 13 62.31 -29.68 -54.08
CA PRO A 13 62.46 -31.04 -53.54
C PRO A 13 61.49 -31.41 -52.41
N VAL A 14 61.24 -32.71 -52.37
CA VAL A 14 60.45 -33.49 -51.40
C VAL A 14 61.13 -33.46 -50.03
N ILE A 15 60.42 -33.05 -48.98
CA ILE A 15 60.76 -33.36 -47.57
C ILE A 15 59.45 -33.63 -46.81
N SER A 16 59.31 -34.86 -46.34
CA SER A 16 58.47 -35.28 -45.20
C SER A 16 59.43 -36.00 -44.23
N PRO A 17 59.12 -36.26 -42.95
CA PRO A 17 57.98 -35.83 -42.13
C PRO A 17 58.38 -35.39 -40.68
N VAL A 18 57.64 -34.50 -40.02
CA VAL A 18 57.47 -34.56 -38.54
C VAL A 18 56.10 -33.97 -38.20
N MET A 19 55.14 -34.84 -37.93
CA MET A 19 53.85 -34.47 -37.36
C MET A 19 54.04 -34.29 -35.85
N CYS A 20 54.38 -33.08 -35.41
CA CYS A 20 54.34 -32.70 -34.00
C CYS A 20 52.87 -32.53 -33.60
N PHE A 21 52.31 -33.52 -32.90
CA PHE A 21 51.11 -33.36 -32.10
C PHE A 21 51.39 -32.32 -31.00
N PHE A 22 51.01 -31.07 -31.22
CA PHE A 22 50.80 -30.14 -30.12
C PHE A 22 49.53 -30.57 -29.40
N LEU A 23 49.70 -31.31 -28.30
CA LEU A 23 48.66 -31.52 -27.31
C LEU A 23 48.40 -30.16 -26.65
N SER A 24 47.45 -29.38 -27.20
CA SER A 24 46.90 -28.22 -26.51
C SER A 24 46.21 -28.72 -25.24
N VAL A 25 46.95 -28.69 -24.13
CA VAL A 25 46.38 -28.77 -22.80
C VAL A 25 45.57 -27.49 -22.61
N CYS A 26 44.27 -27.55 -22.93
CA CYS A 26 43.31 -26.55 -22.49
C CYS A 26 43.24 -26.64 -20.96
N ILE A 27 44.07 -25.84 -20.29
CA ILE A 27 43.93 -25.56 -18.87
C ILE A 27 42.62 -24.78 -18.76
N PHE A 28 41.53 -25.48 -18.44
CA PHE A 28 40.34 -24.87 -17.88
C PHE A 28 40.75 -24.25 -16.55
N LEU A 29 41.22 -23.00 -16.58
CA LEU A 29 41.15 -22.13 -15.43
C LEU A 29 39.65 -21.98 -15.15
N GLY A 30 39.15 -22.82 -14.25
CA GLY A 30 37.83 -22.65 -13.68
C GLY A 30 37.80 -21.26 -13.08
N SER A 31 37.16 -20.33 -13.78
CA SER A 31 36.81 -19.05 -13.20
C SER A 31 35.89 -19.39 -12.04
N CYS A 32 36.42 -19.35 -10.82
CA CYS A 32 35.59 -19.20 -9.64
C CYS A 32 34.85 -17.88 -9.84
N SER A 33 33.65 -17.98 -10.42
CA SER A 33 32.66 -16.91 -10.43
C SER A 33 32.42 -16.57 -8.97
N GLN A 34 33.09 -15.54 -8.46
CA GLN A 34 32.77 -14.99 -7.15
C GLN A 34 31.27 -14.68 -7.15
N ALA A 35 30.54 -15.22 -6.19
CA ALA A 35 29.13 -14.92 -6.05
C ALA A 35 28.98 -13.39 -6.02
N PRO A 36 27.99 -12.83 -6.76
CA PRO A 36 27.80 -11.40 -6.79
C PRO A 36 27.68 -10.84 -5.36
N PRO A 37 28.23 -9.64 -5.10
CA PRO A 37 28.20 -9.04 -3.78
C PRO A 37 26.74 -8.88 -3.31
N ALA A 38 26.54 -8.94 -1.99
CA ALA A 38 25.21 -8.71 -1.44
C ALA A 38 24.75 -7.28 -1.78
N GLU A 39 23.52 -7.15 -2.25
CA GLU A 39 22.88 -5.85 -2.44
C GLU A 39 22.32 -5.37 -1.11
N HIS A 40 22.50 -4.09 -0.84
CA HIS A 40 21.99 -3.44 0.36
C HIS A 40 21.23 -2.19 -0.04
N TYR A 41 19.99 -2.08 0.43
CA TYR A 41 19.10 -0.95 0.14
C TYR A 41 18.11 -0.79 1.28
N GLY A 42 17.22 0.20 1.18
CA GLY A 42 16.13 0.35 2.13
C GLY A 42 14.89 0.95 1.50
N PHE A 43 13.82 1.00 2.29
CA PHE A 43 12.63 1.76 1.95
C PHE A 43 12.29 2.71 3.08
N ILE A 44 11.80 3.89 2.70
CA ILE A 44 11.14 4.80 3.63
C ILE A 44 9.72 5.04 3.14
N THR A 45 8.77 4.84 4.05
CA THR A 45 7.35 5.02 3.80
C THR A 45 6.86 6.22 4.57
N GLN A 46 6.23 7.15 3.87
CA GLN A 46 5.69 8.37 4.45
C GLN A 46 4.19 8.49 4.21
N LEU A 47 3.48 8.99 5.22
CA LEU A 47 2.11 9.43 5.10
C LEU A 47 2.08 10.95 5.23
N GLY A 48 2.14 11.65 4.09
CA GLY A 48 2.49 13.07 4.09
C GLY A 48 3.93 13.25 4.57
N ARG A 49 4.16 14.13 5.54
CA ARG A 49 5.51 14.33 6.14
C ARG A 49 5.89 13.29 7.20
N ASP A 50 4.96 12.45 7.62
CA ASP A 50 5.19 11.51 8.72
C ASP A 50 5.83 10.22 8.19
N THR A 51 7.04 9.89 8.62
CA THR A 51 7.60 8.55 8.40
C THR A 51 6.80 7.53 9.20
N ILE A 52 6.24 6.51 8.55
CA ILE A 52 5.40 5.49 9.19
C ILE A 52 5.97 4.07 9.08
N SER A 53 6.90 3.83 8.15
CA SER A 53 7.63 2.57 8.02
C SER A 53 9.03 2.84 7.47
N VAL A 54 9.99 2.04 7.91
CA VAL A 54 11.39 2.08 7.48
C VAL A 54 11.91 0.65 7.36
N GLU A 55 12.59 0.35 6.26
CA GLU A 55 13.18 -0.96 5.96
C GLU A 55 14.67 -0.84 5.63
N SER A 56 15.47 -1.77 6.13
CA SER A 56 16.83 -2.07 5.71
C SER A 56 16.85 -3.48 5.14
N VAL A 57 17.18 -3.60 3.85
CA VAL A 57 17.10 -4.84 3.08
C VAL A 57 18.49 -5.24 2.60
N ALA A 58 18.81 -6.53 2.76
CA ALA A 58 19.99 -7.16 2.20
C ALA A 58 19.58 -8.34 1.32
N ARG A 59 20.03 -8.37 0.06
CA ARG A 59 19.81 -9.50 -0.85
C ARG A 59 21.14 -10.15 -1.20
N LYS A 60 21.26 -11.46 -0.93
CA LYS A 60 22.43 -12.26 -1.28
C LYS A 60 21.99 -13.54 -1.97
N GLY A 61 22.11 -13.58 -3.30
CA GLY A 61 21.59 -14.67 -4.12
C GLY A 61 20.08 -14.81 -3.91
N ASN A 62 19.65 -15.99 -3.48
CA ASN A 62 18.23 -16.31 -3.24
C ASN A 62 17.77 -16.03 -1.80
N THR A 63 18.56 -15.33 -1.00
CA THR A 63 18.17 -14.93 0.36
C THR A 63 17.95 -13.43 0.41
N VAL A 64 16.78 -13.03 0.90
CA VAL A 64 16.43 -11.64 1.23
C VAL A 64 16.30 -11.55 2.74
N THR A 65 17.00 -10.61 3.36
CA THR A 65 16.87 -10.26 4.77
C THR A 65 16.34 -8.85 4.87
N SER A 66 15.30 -8.62 5.67
CA SER A 66 14.71 -7.30 5.90
C SER A 66 14.56 -7.06 7.39
N ASP A 67 15.22 -6.01 7.88
CA ASP A 67 14.92 -5.39 9.16
C ASP A 67 13.94 -4.26 8.91
N GLU A 68 12.86 -4.20 9.68
CA GLU A 68 11.77 -3.27 9.41
C GLU A 68 11.16 -2.76 10.71
N VAL A 69 10.70 -1.52 10.69
CA VAL A 69 9.83 -0.99 11.73
C VAL A 69 8.72 -0.15 11.13
N ASP A 70 7.47 -0.43 11.53
CA ASP A 70 6.31 0.39 11.22
C ASP A 70 5.60 0.90 12.48
N ARG A 71 4.72 1.89 12.31
CA ARG A 71 3.79 2.40 13.33
C ARG A 71 2.34 2.47 12.80
N PHE A 72 1.86 1.36 12.22
CA PHE A 72 0.60 1.26 11.48
C PHE A 72 -0.29 0.09 11.97
N PRO A 73 -1.18 0.29 12.97
CA PRO A 73 -1.38 1.50 13.78
C PRO A 73 -0.49 1.56 15.03
N ARG A 74 0.26 0.49 15.30
CA ARG A 74 1.12 0.36 16.48
C ARG A 74 2.54 0.05 16.06
N VAL A 75 3.48 0.30 16.96
CA VAL A 75 4.88 0.00 16.69
C VAL A 75 5.08 -1.50 16.55
N ARG A 76 5.70 -1.91 15.44
CA ARG A 76 6.09 -3.29 15.18
C ARG A 76 7.48 -3.29 14.60
N VAL A 77 8.39 -4.00 15.24
CA VAL A 77 9.75 -4.21 14.78
C VAL A 77 9.83 -5.64 14.26
N ARG A 78 10.36 -5.82 13.06
CA ARG A 78 10.44 -7.13 12.41
C ARG A 78 11.85 -7.41 11.91
N HIS A 79 12.28 -8.65 12.07
CA HIS A 79 13.42 -9.21 11.39
C HIS A 79 12.94 -10.36 10.53
N THR A 80 13.10 -10.25 9.21
CA THR A 80 12.58 -11.24 8.26
C THR A 80 13.68 -11.81 7.41
N VAL A 81 13.73 -13.13 7.27
CA VAL A 81 14.61 -13.85 6.36
C VAL A 81 13.78 -14.68 5.41
N ILE A 82 13.93 -14.43 4.12
CA ILE A 82 13.18 -15.06 3.03
C ILE A 82 14.17 -15.81 2.15
N LYS A 83 13.95 -17.10 1.98
CA LYS A 83 14.65 -17.94 1.01
C LYS A 83 13.75 -18.16 -0.19
N LEU A 84 14.27 -17.83 -1.36
CA LEU A 84 13.57 -17.91 -2.63
C LEU A 84 13.97 -19.19 -3.41
N ASN A 85 13.04 -19.67 -4.22
CA ASN A 85 13.31 -20.62 -5.29
C ASN A 85 14.05 -19.94 -6.45
N PRO A 86 14.64 -20.71 -7.38
CA PRO A 86 15.31 -20.15 -8.56
C PRO A 86 14.39 -19.31 -9.46
N ASP A 87 13.08 -19.56 -9.43
CA ASP A 87 12.06 -18.78 -10.14
C ASP A 87 11.66 -17.49 -9.40
N GLY A 88 12.24 -17.23 -8.22
CA GLY A 88 11.97 -16.07 -7.39
C GLY A 88 10.80 -16.23 -6.43
N SER A 89 10.07 -17.35 -6.46
CA SER A 89 8.97 -17.60 -5.51
C SER A 89 9.52 -17.79 -4.09
N ILE A 90 8.70 -17.50 -3.07
CA ILE A 90 9.06 -17.81 -1.69
C ILE A 90 9.12 -19.33 -1.54
N ARG A 91 10.17 -19.84 -0.89
CA ARG A 91 10.30 -21.24 -0.45
C ARG A 91 10.14 -21.36 1.05
N HIS A 92 10.83 -20.50 1.79
CA HIS A 92 10.84 -20.50 3.24
C HIS A 92 10.98 -19.07 3.75
N LEU A 93 10.19 -18.68 4.72
CA LEU A 93 10.25 -17.38 5.38
C LEU A 93 10.25 -17.57 6.88
N VAL A 94 11.10 -16.80 7.57
CA VAL A 94 11.08 -16.65 9.02
C VAL A 94 10.96 -15.17 9.35
N MET A 95 10.06 -14.81 10.26
CA MET A 95 9.87 -13.45 10.73
C MET A 95 9.79 -13.45 12.25
N ASP A 96 10.74 -12.77 12.89
CA ASP A 96 10.67 -12.44 14.31
C ASP A 96 10.01 -11.06 14.45
N ILE A 97 9.02 -10.93 15.33
CA ILE A 97 8.18 -9.75 15.50
C ILE A 97 8.21 -9.32 16.97
N HIS A 98 8.55 -8.06 17.21
CA HIS A 98 8.43 -7.39 18.50
C HIS A 98 7.33 -6.32 18.43
N THR A 99 6.34 -6.40 19.32
CA THR A 99 5.23 -5.44 19.40
C THR A 99 5.10 -4.88 20.83
N PRO A 100 5.80 -3.77 21.16
CA PRO A 100 5.98 -3.32 22.54
C PRO A 100 4.67 -3.07 23.32
N SER A 101 3.63 -2.58 22.65
CA SER A 101 2.33 -2.28 23.26
C SER A 101 1.46 -3.51 23.56
N GLU A 102 1.88 -4.72 23.20
CA GLU A 102 1.12 -5.93 23.47
C GLU A 102 1.47 -6.57 24.83
N PRO A 103 0.57 -7.44 25.35
CA PRO A 103 0.82 -8.22 26.56
C PRO A 103 2.15 -8.97 26.47
N ALA A 104 2.84 -9.15 27.61
CA ALA A 104 4.20 -9.70 27.62
C ALA A 104 4.32 -11.10 26.98
N ASN A 105 3.28 -11.92 27.10
CA ASN A 105 3.19 -13.25 26.49
C ASN A 105 2.87 -13.23 24.99
N GLU A 106 2.50 -12.09 24.42
CA GLU A 106 2.18 -11.94 23.00
C GLU A 106 3.14 -10.99 22.26
N ARG A 107 3.96 -10.25 23.01
CA ARG A 107 4.86 -9.19 22.52
C ARG A 107 5.91 -9.69 21.54
N GLU A 108 6.49 -10.85 21.85
CA GLU A 108 7.47 -11.53 21.00
C GLU A 108 6.77 -12.64 20.23
N ARG A 109 6.87 -12.62 18.91
CA ARG A 109 6.34 -13.67 18.06
C ARG A 109 7.36 -14.11 17.03
N LYS A 110 7.31 -15.38 16.69
CA LYS A 110 8.01 -15.94 15.54
C LYS A 110 6.99 -16.52 14.57
N VAL A 111 7.06 -16.09 13.32
CA VAL A 111 6.25 -16.63 12.23
C VAL A 111 7.16 -17.33 11.24
N THR A 112 6.76 -18.52 10.82
CA THR A 112 7.41 -19.26 9.74
C THR A 112 6.40 -19.56 8.65
N ALA A 113 6.86 -19.54 7.40
CA ALA A 113 6.09 -19.94 6.23
C ALA A 113 6.94 -20.85 5.35
N ASP A 114 6.50 -22.09 5.17
CA ASP A 114 7.02 -23.01 4.16
C ASP A 114 6.05 -23.03 2.99
N VAL A 115 6.56 -22.79 1.79
CA VAL A 115 5.78 -22.63 0.59
C VAL A 115 6.20 -23.69 -0.42
N ASP A 116 5.28 -24.61 -0.66
CA ASP A 116 5.39 -25.64 -1.67
C ASP A 116 4.52 -25.29 -2.88
N ASN A 117 4.58 -26.10 -3.94
CA ASN A 117 3.85 -25.83 -5.18
C ASN A 117 2.33 -25.70 -4.99
N ASN A 118 1.76 -26.41 -4.02
CA ASN A 118 0.31 -26.51 -3.82
C ASN A 118 -0.17 -26.02 -2.46
N GLU A 119 0.73 -25.79 -1.50
CA GLU A 119 0.35 -25.48 -0.12
C GLU A 119 1.30 -24.45 0.50
N VAL A 120 0.74 -23.65 1.41
CA VAL A 120 1.51 -22.79 2.32
C VAL A 120 1.28 -23.27 3.74
N HIS A 121 2.35 -23.67 4.42
CA HIS A 121 2.35 -24.07 5.82
C HIS A 121 2.86 -22.91 6.66
N LEU A 122 1.97 -22.34 7.48
CA LEU A 122 2.33 -21.28 8.41
C LEU A 122 2.36 -21.78 9.85
N SER A 123 3.33 -21.29 10.61
CA SER A 123 3.37 -21.45 12.06
C SER A 123 3.63 -20.10 12.73
N LYS A 124 2.82 -19.77 13.74
CA LYS A 124 3.00 -18.60 14.61
C LYS A 124 3.23 -19.10 16.03
N THR A 125 4.35 -18.74 16.63
CA THR A 125 4.70 -19.05 18.01
C THR A 125 4.87 -17.78 18.82
N ASP A 126 4.26 -17.72 20.00
CA ASP A 126 4.48 -16.69 21.02
C ASP A 126 4.42 -17.33 22.43
N GLY A 127 4.41 -16.51 23.48
CA GLY A 127 4.32 -16.99 24.87
C GLY A 127 2.98 -17.65 25.23
N THR A 128 1.98 -17.61 24.35
CA THR A 128 0.69 -18.31 24.53
C THR A 128 0.69 -19.72 23.92
N GLY A 129 1.64 -20.02 23.02
CA GLY A 129 1.76 -21.31 22.36
C GLY A 129 2.09 -21.19 20.88
N THR A 130 1.79 -22.25 20.13
CA THR A 130 2.00 -22.30 18.67
C THR A 130 0.69 -22.57 17.95
N VAL A 131 0.41 -21.78 16.92
CA VAL A 131 -0.73 -21.91 16.03
C VAL A 131 -0.24 -22.23 14.63
N ASN A 132 -0.72 -23.34 14.07
CA ASN A 132 -0.40 -23.76 12.70
C ASN A 132 -1.60 -23.54 11.76
N ARG A 133 -1.30 -23.23 10.50
CA ARG A 133 -2.27 -23.10 9.41
C ARG A 133 -1.67 -23.73 8.15
N VAL A 134 -2.52 -24.35 7.34
CA VAL A 134 -2.16 -24.86 6.02
C VAL A 134 -3.18 -24.36 5.03
N PHE A 135 -2.72 -23.84 3.90
CA PHE A 135 -3.59 -23.29 2.86
C PHE A 135 -3.26 -23.90 1.51
N ALA A 136 -4.26 -24.48 0.85
CA ALA A 136 -4.13 -24.91 -0.53
C ALA A 136 -4.05 -23.69 -1.46
N THR A 137 -3.04 -23.67 -2.33
CA THR A 137 -2.80 -22.63 -3.34
C THR A 137 -3.36 -23.02 -4.69
N GLY A 138 -3.55 -24.32 -4.94
CA GLY A 138 -3.99 -24.84 -6.23
C GLY A 138 -3.01 -24.56 -7.37
N GLY A 139 -1.71 -24.43 -7.07
CA GLY A 139 -0.69 -24.06 -8.05
C GLY A 139 -0.65 -22.57 -8.41
N ALA A 140 -1.42 -21.73 -7.70
CA ALA A 140 -1.39 -20.28 -7.88
C ALA A 140 -0.05 -19.68 -7.41
N ILE A 141 0.33 -18.56 -8.03
CA ILE A 141 1.44 -17.73 -7.53
C ILE A 141 1.07 -17.25 -6.13
N VAL A 142 1.97 -17.46 -5.17
CA VAL A 142 1.78 -17.04 -3.78
C VAL A 142 2.80 -16.02 -3.34
N VAL A 143 2.31 -15.03 -2.60
CA VAL A 143 3.10 -13.91 -2.08
C VAL A 143 2.75 -13.69 -0.61
N SER A 144 3.73 -13.25 0.17
CA SER A 144 3.53 -12.92 1.58
C SER A 144 3.15 -11.46 1.74
N HIS A 145 2.20 -11.16 2.62
CA HIS A 145 1.71 -9.81 2.85
C HIS A 145 1.91 -9.34 4.28
N VAL A 146 2.57 -8.18 4.41
CA VAL A 146 2.52 -7.31 5.59
C VAL A 146 2.27 -5.88 5.10
N PRO A 147 1.25 -5.17 5.60
CA PRO A 147 1.06 -3.77 5.29
C PRO A 147 2.30 -2.96 5.63
N GLN A 148 2.69 -2.03 4.75
CA GLN A 148 3.85 -1.15 4.93
C GLN A 148 5.23 -1.82 4.90
N MET A 149 5.33 -3.09 4.47
CA MET A 149 6.61 -3.77 4.21
C MET A 149 6.80 -3.93 2.71
N TYR A 150 7.53 -3.03 2.08
CA TYR A 150 7.65 -2.89 0.63
C TYR A 150 8.71 -3.80 0.01
N SER A 151 9.62 -4.35 0.80
CA SER A 151 10.45 -5.49 0.38
C SER A 151 9.59 -6.70 -0.02
N LEU A 152 8.43 -6.90 0.61
CA LEU A 152 7.47 -7.93 0.19
C LEU A 152 6.75 -7.53 -1.09
N TYR A 153 6.35 -6.27 -1.25
CA TYR A 153 5.69 -5.79 -2.48
C TYR A 153 6.61 -5.92 -3.70
N GLU A 154 7.93 -5.71 -3.54
CA GLU A 154 8.91 -5.97 -4.59
C GLU A 154 8.86 -7.44 -5.08
N LEU A 155 8.55 -8.40 -4.20
CA LEU A 155 8.34 -9.79 -4.60
C LEU A 155 7.04 -10.00 -5.40
N TYR A 156 5.99 -9.21 -5.17
CA TYR A 156 4.78 -9.26 -6.00
C TYR A 156 5.13 -8.85 -7.43
N PHE A 157 5.81 -7.72 -7.57
CA PHE A 157 6.21 -7.21 -8.88
C PHE A 157 7.16 -8.17 -9.59
N ALA A 158 8.14 -8.73 -8.88
CA ALA A 158 9.04 -9.75 -9.41
C ALA A 158 8.29 -10.99 -9.91
N ALA A 159 7.34 -11.51 -9.14
CA ALA A 159 6.52 -12.65 -9.55
C ALA A 159 5.66 -12.34 -10.78
N ALA A 160 5.09 -11.14 -10.86
CA ALA A 160 4.29 -10.70 -12.01
C ALA A 160 5.14 -10.62 -13.30
N MET A 161 6.31 -9.98 -13.21
CA MET A 161 7.25 -9.89 -14.33
C MET A 161 7.68 -11.27 -14.80
N LYS A 162 8.05 -12.16 -13.88
CA LYS A 162 8.45 -13.53 -14.21
C LYS A 162 7.33 -14.29 -14.93
N LYS A 163 6.08 -14.13 -14.49
CA LYS A 163 4.93 -14.72 -15.17
C LYS A 163 4.75 -14.16 -16.58
N ALA A 164 4.90 -12.85 -16.75
CA ALA A 164 4.81 -12.17 -18.05
C ALA A 164 5.94 -12.54 -19.03
N GLU A 165 7.06 -13.12 -18.57
CA GLU A 165 8.10 -13.69 -19.47
C GLU A 165 7.68 -15.04 -20.08
N THR A 166 6.86 -15.81 -19.36
CA THR A 166 6.51 -17.20 -19.70
C THR A 166 5.12 -17.33 -20.33
N SER A 167 4.34 -16.26 -20.28
CA SER A 167 3.05 -16.10 -20.92
C SER A 167 3.07 -14.82 -21.74
N THR A 168 2.25 -14.69 -22.77
CA THR A 168 2.02 -13.39 -23.43
C THR A 168 0.70 -12.81 -22.91
N PRO A 169 0.66 -12.22 -21.69
CA PRO A 169 -0.51 -11.49 -21.28
C PRO A 169 -0.79 -10.39 -22.31
N GLY A 170 -2.06 -10.22 -22.69
CA GLY A 170 -2.46 -9.06 -23.48
C GLY A 170 -2.06 -7.77 -22.74
N PRO A 171 -1.85 -6.65 -23.46
CA PRO A 171 -1.60 -5.35 -22.83
C PRO A 171 -2.64 -5.06 -21.74
N GLY A 172 -2.20 -4.71 -20.53
CA GLY A 172 -3.08 -4.43 -19.39
C GLY A 172 -3.70 -5.66 -18.71
N ALA A 173 -3.29 -6.89 -19.05
CA ALA A 173 -3.74 -8.07 -18.32
C ALA A 173 -3.07 -8.16 -16.94
N ALA A 174 -3.87 -8.40 -15.92
CA ALA A 174 -3.41 -8.56 -14.55
C ALA A 174 -2.88 -9.99 -14.31
N VAL A 175 -1.76 -10.09 -13.59
CA VAL A 175 -1.25 -11.35 -13.04
C VAL A 175 -1.90 -11.59 -11.69
N GLU A 176 -2.78 -12.57 -11.63
CA GLU A 176 -3.48 -12.98 -10.41
C GLU A 176 -2.59 -13.79 -9.48
N MET A 177 -2.70 -13.50 -8.18
CA MET A 177 -1.89 -14.07 -7.11
C MET A 177 -2.74 -14.32 -5.87
N ARG A 178 -2.24 -15.22 -5.02
CA ARG A 178 -2.79 -15.52 -3.70
C ARG A 178 -1.87 -14.94 -2.62
N GLN A 179 -2.45 -14.23 -1.65
CA GLN A 179 -1.68 -13.59 -0.58
C GLN A 179 -1.90 -14.28 0.76
N PHE A 180 -0.82 -14.66 1.43
CA PHE A 180 -0.87 -15.18 2.81
C PHE A 180 -0.30 -14.16 3.79
N TYR A 181 -0.81 -14.15 5.01
CA TYR A 181 -0.46 -13.14 6.02
C TYR A 181 0.46 -13.72 7.09
N ILE A 182 1.55 -13.04 7.38
CA ILE A 182 2.60 -13.50 8.31
C ILE A 182 2.75 -12.62 9.55
N ASP A 183 1.78 -11.75 9.81
CA ASP A 183 1.72 -10.93 11.02
C ASP A 183 0.25 -10.58 11.31
N ARG A 184 -0.21 -9.45 10.76
CA ARG A 184 -1.58 -8.98 11.00
C ARG A 184 -2.53 -9.98 10.35
N GLU A 185 -3.57 -10.36 11.09
CA GLU A 185 -4.69 -11.15 10.57
C GLU A 185 -4.39 -12.63 10.22
N PHE A 186 -3.27 -13.16 10.70
CA PHE A 186 -2.92 -14.59 10.62
C PHE A 186 -4.09 -15.54 10.95
N ASP A 187 -4.93 -15.16 11.92
CA ASP A 187 -6.04 -15.98 12.42
C ASP A 187 -7.38 -15.72 11.71
N LYS A 188 -7.49 -14.67 10.90
CA LYS A 188 -8.80 -14.21 10.37
C LYS A 188 -9.01 -14.47 8.89
N PHE A 189 -7.95 -14.51 8.09
CA PHE A 189 -8.08 -14.65 6.64
C PHE A 189 -7.18 -15.77 6.15
N PRO A 190 -7.76 -16.86 5.60
CA PRO A 190 -6.98 -18.04 5.26
C PRO A 190 -6.01 -17.77 4.11
N LEU A 191 -6.49 -17.19 3.01
CA LEU A 191 -5.67 -16.84 1.86
C LEU A 191 -6.43 -15.82 1.02
N GLY A 192 -5.82 -14.65 0.80
CA GLY A 192 -6.41 -13.54 0.08
C GLY A 192 -6.07 -13.54 -1.41
N ASN A 193 -6.46 -12.46 -2.10
CA ASN A 193 -6.16 -12.21 -3.50
C ASN A 193 -5.33 -10.95 -3.68
N ALA A 194 -4.46 -10.98 -4.68
CA ALA A 194 -3.76 -9.81 -5.18
C ALA A 194 -3.62 -9.93 -6.70
N SER A 195 -3.52 -8.81 -7.38
CA SER A 195 -3.24 -8.77 -8.80
C SER A 195 -2.28 -7.65 -9.13
N VAL A 196 -1.40 -7.89 -10.10
CA VAL A 196 -0.42 -6.92 -10.59
C VAL A 196 -0.62 -6.71 -12.08
N THR A 197 -0.76 -5.46 -12.51
CA THR A 197 -0.87 -5.09 -13.93
C THR A 197 0.40 -4.37 -14.37
N LEU A 198 0.96 -4.77 -15.51
CA LEU A 198 2.13 -4.14 -16.10
C LEU A 198 1.66 -3.05 -17.09
N GLU A 199 1.93 -1.79 -16.77
CA GLU A 199 1.42 -0.62 -17.51
C GLU A 199 2.39 -0.12 -18.59
N GLY A 200 3.59 -0.71 -18.67
CA GLY A 200 4.67 -0.27 -19.55
C GLY A 200 5.55 0.83 -18.93
N GLY A 201 6.71 1.10 -19.54
CA GLY A 201 7.62 2.16 -19.07
C GLY A 201 8.15 1.98 -17.65
N GLY A 202 8.19 0.75 -17.15
CA GLY A 202 8.58 0.44 -15.76
C GLY A 202 7.46 0.66 -14.72
N LYS A 203 6.26 1.10 -15.13
CA LYS A 203 5.13 1.27 -14.21
C LYS A 203 4.37 -0.04 -14.00
N MET A 204 3.97 -0.29 -12.75
CA MET A 204 3.13 -1.42 -12.36
C MET A 204 2.04 -1.00 -11.38
N ASP A 205 0.83 -1.49 -11.61
CA ASP A 205 -0.30 -1.30 -10.71
C ASP A 205 -0.51 -2.56 -9.88
N ILE A 206 -0.84 -2.42 -8.60
CA ILE A 206 -1.19 -3.53 -7.70
C ILE A 206 -2.54 -3.31 -7.05
N THR A 207 -3.35 -4.36 -6.96
CA THR A 207 -4.53 -4.41 -6.10
C THR A 207 -4.44 -5.62 -5.17
N HIS A 208 -4.97 -5.49 -3.95
CA HIS A 208 -5.10 -6.61 -3.02
C HIS A 208 -6.18 -6.31 -1.97
N ASP A 209 -6.65 -7.35 -1.27
CA ASP A 209 -7.83 -7.25 -0.39
C ASP A 209 -7.77 -6.14 0.69
N TRP A 210 -6.57 -5.66 1.05
CA TRP A 210 -6.37 -4.68 2.13
C TRP A 210 -6.04 -3.27 1.68
N LEU A 211 -5.79 -3.08 0.39
CA LEU A 211 -5.35 -1.79 -0.13
C LEU A 211 -6.53 -0.82 -0.27
N SER A 212 -7.68 -1.38 -0.67
CA SER A 212 -8.88 -0.63 -1.05
C SER A 212 -8.53 0.49 -2.04
N GLY A 213 -8.37 0.07 -3.30
CA GLY A 213 -7.87 0.90 -4.40
C GLY A 213 -6.67 0.24 -5.09
N THR A 214 -5.91 1.05 -5.83
CA THR A 214 -4.77 0.58 -6.64
C THR A 214 -3.49 1.27 -6.21
N GLY A 215 -2.46 0.50 -5.89
CA GLY A 215 -1.10 1.01 -5.66
C GLY A 215 -0.34 1.10 -6.96
N GLU A 216 0.58 2.04 -7.07
CA GLU A 216 1.39 2.24 -8.27
C GLU A 216 2.87 2.19 -7.92
N ALA A 217 3.62 1.31 -8.56
CA ALA A 217 5.07 1.21 -8.43
C ALA A 217 5.77 1.68 -9.71
N ILE A 218 6.94 2.27 -9.53
CA ILE A 218 7.88 2.57 -10.62
C ILE A 218 9.11 1.70 -10.42
N MET A 219 9.45 0.94 -11.45
CA MET A 219 10.58 0.02 -11.48
C MET A 219 11.74 0.61 -12.29
N ASP A 220 12.98 0.31 -11.91
CA ASP A 220 14.15 0.59 -12.75
C ASP A 220 14.31 -0.45 -13.88
N SER A 221 15.29 -0.24 -14.77
CA SER A 221 15.59 -1.16 -15.87
C SER A 221 16.07 -2.54 -15.39
N SER A 222 16.54 -2.64 -14.16
CA SER A 222 16.95 -3.87 -13.48
C SER A 222 15.82 -4.48 -12.66
N GLN A 223 14.59 -4.00 -12.83
CA GLN A 223 13.39 -4.50 -12.17
C GLN A 223 13.36 -4.29 -10.64
N HIS A 224 14.11 -3.33 -10.10
CA HIS A 224 13.98 -2.92 -8.70
C HIS A 224 12.91 -1.85 -8.54
N MET A 225 12.15 -1.90 -7.45
CA MET A 225 11.13 -0.89 -7.17
C MET A 225 11.80 0.40 -6.68
N LEU A 226 11.74 1.47 -7.48
CA LEU A 226 12.27 2.79 -7.11
C LEU A 226 11.34 3.55 -6.17
N SER A 227 10.05 3.49 -6.44
CA SER A 227 9.02 4.17 -5.66
C SER A 227 7.70 3.42 -5.70
N TYR A 228 6.86 3.68 -4.70
CA TYR A 228 5.48 3.25 -4.67
C TYR A 228 4.57 4.39 -4.19
N SER A 229 3.47 4.63 -4.90
CA SER A 229 2.42 5.57 -4.52
C SER A 229 1.14 4.84 -4.17
N GLY A 230 0.65 5.12 -2.97
CA GLY A 230 -0.66 4.75 -2.47
C GLY A 230 -1.71 5.85 -2.66
N ALA A 231 -1.47 6.86 -3.51
CA ALA A 231 -2.41 7.98 -3.71
C ALA A 231 -3.80 7.51 -4.17
N ARG A 232 -3.88 6.41 -4.92
CA ARG A 232 -5.14 5.78 -5.37
C ARG A 232 -5.70 4.74 -4.38
N THR A 233 -5.23 4.72 -3.14
CA THR A 233 -5.61 3.72 -2.12
C THR A 233 -6.10 4.38 -0.84
N THR A 234 -6.63 3.59 0.10
CA THR A 234 -6.94 4.09 1.44
C THR A 234 -5.70 4.38 2.28
N TYR A 235 -4.51 3.88 1.90
CA TYR A 235 -3.28 4.07 2.66
C TYR A 235 -2.69 5.46 2.45
N LYS A 236 -2.77 6.02 1.23
CA LYS A 236 -2.31 7.39 0.91
C LYS A 236 -0.84 7.65 1.26
N VAL A 237 -0.02 6.62 1.12
CA VAL A 237 1.40 6.61 1.45
C VAL A 237 2.25 6.84 0.21
N GLU A 238 3.43 7.39 0.41
CA GLU A 238 4.49 7.48 -0.59
C GLU A 238 5.72 6.73 -0.09
N VAL A 239 6.34 5.97 -0.98
CA VAL A 239 7.47 5.09 -0.66
C VAL A 239 8.61 5.40 -1.59
N ARG A 240 9.81 5.43 -1.04
CA ARG A 240 11.04 5.59 -1.81
C ARG A 240 12.06 4.54 -1.45
N ARG A 241 12.71 3.99 -2.47
CA ARG A 241 13.93 3.20 -2.31
C ARG A 241 15.09 4.09 -1.89
N LEU A 242 15.92 3.58 -1.00
CA LEU A 242 17.16 4.18 -0.52
C LEU A 242 18.33 3.32 -0.97
N ALA A 243 19.33 3.92 -1.62
CA ALA A 243 20.56 3.22 -1.99
C ALA A 243 21.41 2.86 -0.77
N THR A 244 21.30 3.64 0.31
CA THR A 244 21.95 3.35 1.59
C THR A 244 20.88 2.93 2.60
N PRO A 245 21.00 1.74 3.21
CA PRO A 245 20.03 1.29 4.20
C PRO A 245 19.94 2.25 5.40
N PRO A 246 18.73 2.54 5.89
CA PRO A 246 18.51 3.36 7.07
C PRO A 246 18.82 2.59 8.37
N ASP A 247 19.08 3.31 9.46
CA ASP A 247 19.23 2.72 10.80
C ASP A 247 17.85 2.40 11.42
N VAL A 248 17.32 1.23 11.09
CA VAL A 248 16.02 0.74 11.55
C VAL A 248 15.92 0.73 13.09
N LYS A 249 17.00 0.42 13.81
CA LYS A 249 17.00 0.33 15.27
C LYS A 249 16.76 1.69 15.92
N SER A 250 17.41 2.73 15.40
CA SER A 250 17.18 4.11 15.87
C SER A 250 15.76 4.59 15.59
N PHE A 251 15.17 4.22 14.44
CA PHE A 251 13.76 4.52 14.15
C PHE A 251 12.82 3.78 15.10
N ALA A 252 13.09 2.51 15.39
CA ALA A 252 12.32 1.71 16.33
C ALA A 252 12.30 2.31 17.73
N ALA A 253 13.47 2.57 18.32
CA ALA A 253 13.57 3.18 19.65
C ALA A 253 12.78 4.50 19.75
N ARG A 254 12.83 5.33 18.69
CA ARG A 254 12.04 6.57 18.64
C ARG A 254 10.54 6.29 18.55
N PHE A 255 10.10 5.40 17.67
CA PHE A 255 8.68 5.07 17.53
C PHE A 255 8.11 4.50 18.83
N GLU A 256 8.82 3.60 19.49
CA GLU A 256 8.41 3.02 20.78
C GLU A 256 8.27 4.09 21.86
N THR A 257 9.26 5.00 21.96
CA THR A 257 9.22 6.13 22.89
C THR A 257 7.99 7.00 22.66
N GLU A 258 7.65 7.30 21.41
CA GLU A 258 6.49 8.13 21.09
C GLU A 258 5.16 7.42 21.33
N GLU A 259 5.07 6.11 21.06
CA GLU A 259 3.88 5.30 21.38
C GLU A 259 3.62 5.24 22.89
N GLN A 260 4.68 5.05 23.70
CA GLN A 260 4.59 5.06 25.15
C GLN A 260 4.12 6.42 25.69
N LYS A 261 4.73 7.52 25.22
CA LYS A 261 4.30 8.89 25.57
C LYS A 261 2.84 9.16 25.21
N ALA A 262 2.36 8.57 24.11
CA ALA A 262 0.99 8.75 23.65
C ALA A 262 -0.05 7.96 24.48
N GLY A 263 0.37 7.07 25.38
CA GLY A 263 -0.51 6.20 26.15
C GLY A 263 -0.92 4.92 25.40
N GLY A 264 -0.11 4.46 24.44
CA GLY A 264 -0.33 3.23 23.67
C GLY A 264 -0.79 3.47 22.24
N VAL A 265 -1.36 2.43 21.62
CA VAL A 265 -1.76 2.39 20.20
C VAL A 265 -2.72 3.54 19.88
N LYS A 266 -2.32 4.43 18.96
CA LYS A 266 -3.20 5.46 18.42
C LYS A 266 -3.45 5.23 16.94
N GLN A 267 -4.72 5.09 16.58
CA GLN A 267 -5.12 5.07 15.18
C GLN A 267 -4.68 6.38 14.51
N LEU A 268 -4.05 6.28 13.35
CA LEU A 268 -3.55 7.45 12.60
C LEU A 268 -4.65 8.42 12.16
N SER A 269 -5.90 7.96 12.13
CA SER A 269 -7.11 8.75 11.92
C SER A 269 -8.15 8.32 12.95
N VAL A 270 -8.36 9.16 13.97
CA VAL A 270 -9.34 8.93 15.03
C VAL A 270 -10.74 9.30 14.57
N ARG A 271 -11.76 8.61 15.09
CA ARG A 271 -13.16 9.02 14.91
C ARG A 271 -13.52 10.12 15.90
N ASP A 272 -14.52 10.90 15.54
CA ASP A 272 -15.14 11.90 16.39
C ASP A 272 -16.63 11.96 16.12
N THR A 273 -17.39 12.43 17.10
CA THR A 273 -18.84 12.53 17.01
C THR A 273 -19.30 13.92 17.45
N VAL A 274 -19.91 14.65 16.54
CA VAL A 274 -20.61 15.89 16.85
C VAL A 274 -22.04 15.57 17.21
N ARG A 275 -22.53 16.16 18.31
CA ARG A 275 -23.95 16.23 18.64
C ARG A 275 -24.32 17.69 18.76
N ALA A 276 -25.40 18.09 18.09
CA ALA A 276 -25.86 19.47 18.07
C ALA A 276 -27.39 19.51 18.08
N GLN A 277 -27.93 20.67 18.47
CA GLN A 277 -29.35 20.93 18.46
C GLN A 277 -29.63 22.25 17.75
N ILE A 278 -30.61 22.26 16.84
CA ILE A 278 -31.17 23.46 16.23
C ILE A 278 -32.68 23.37 16.47
N GLY A 279 -33.24 24.29 17.24
CA GLY A 279 -34.65 24.24 17.62
C GLY A 279 -34.99 22.95 18.37
N ASN A 280 -35.94 22.17 17.84
CA ASN A 280 -36.33 20.85 18.35
C ASN A 280 -35.59 19.68 17.67
N ALA A 281 -34.74 19.95 16.68
CA ALA A 281 -34.03 18.92 15.92
C ALA A 281 -32.67 18.62 16.56
N MET A 282 -32.44 17.35 16.85
CA MET A 282 -31.15 16.80 17.28
C MET A 282 -30.41 16.25 16.07
N PHE A 283 -29.11 16.51 16.02
CA PHE A 283 -28.22 16.06 14.97
C PHE A 283 -27.06 15.27 15.55
N THR A 284 -26.64 14.21 14.86
CA THR A 284 -25.38 13.52 15.15
C THR A 284 -24.57 13.38 13.87
N VAL A 285 -23.27 13.66 13.93
CA VAL A 285 -22.31 13.41 12.85
C VAL A 285 -21.16 12.57 13.39
N ASP A 286 -20.98 11.35 12.90
CA ASP A 286 -19.87 10.47 13.27
C ASP A 286 -18.94 10.23 12.07
N TYR A 287 -17.68 10.64 12.20
CA TYR A 287 -16.75 10.76 11.08
C TYR A 287 -15.30 10.48 11.49
N GLY A 288 -14.48 10.04 10.51
CA GLY A 288 -13.04 9.92 10.70
C GLY A 288 -12.33 11.26 10.46
N ARG A 289 -11.37 11.62 11.33
CA ARG A 289 -10.62 12.88 11.30
C ARG A 289 -9.19 12.68 10.78
N PRO A 290 -8.97 12.64 9.45
CA PRO A 290 -7.62 12.60 8.91
C PRO A 290 -6.83 13.87 9.27
N LEU A 291 -5.52 13.73 9.39
CA LEU A 291 -4.56 14.81 9.62
C LEU A 291 -4.00 15.32 8.29
N LEU A 292 -3.76 16.63 8.16
CA LEU A 292 -3.20 17.25 6.96
C LEU A 292 -1.80 16.68 6.67
N ARG A 293 -0.93 16.64 7.69
CA ARG A 293 0.47 16.15 7.58
C ARG A 293 1.26 16.81 6.46
N GLY A 294 1.02 18.10 6.22
CA GLY A 294 1.67 18.87 5.16
C GLY A 294 1.33 18.43 3.73
N ARG A 295 0.28 17.63 3.53
CA ARG A 295 -0.16 17.18 2.20
C ARG A 295 -1.05 18.23 1.51
N THR A 296 -1.03 18.22 0.19
CA THR A 296 -2.05 18.92 -0.60
C THR A 296 -3.37 18.16 -0.49
N LEU A 297 -4.48 18.86 -0.21
CA LEU A 297 -5.77 18.21 -0.01
C LEU A 297 -6.50 17.97 -1.33
N LEU A 298 -6.99 19.03 -1.97
CA LEU A 298 -7.80 18.93 -3.17
C LEU A 298 -6.91 18.69 -4.40
N GLY A 299 -7.29 17.70 -5.21
CA GLY A 299 -6.50 17.24 -6.36
C GLY A 299 -5.41 16.22 -6.02
N ASP A 300 -5.18 15.92 -4.74
CA ASP A 300 -4.19 14.93 -4.27
C ASP A 300 -4.85 13.94 -3.28
N VAL A 301 -4.86 14.26 -1.98
CA VAL A 301 -5.48 13.39 -0.97
C VAL A 301 -6.96 13.15 -1.27
N ILE A 302 -7.65 14.21 -1.68
CA ILE A 302 -9.04 14.21 -2.11
C ILE A 302 -9.05 14.51 -3.62
N PRO A 303 -9.24 13.49 -4.47
CA PRO A 303 -9.25 13.69 -5.92
C PRO A 303 -10.46 14.52 -6.36
N TYR A 304 -10.26 15.34 -7.39
CA TYR A 304 -11.36 16.03 -8.07
C TYR A 304 -12.24 15.05 -8.84
N ASP A 305 -13.50 15.42 -9.00
CA ASP A 305 -14.53 14.73 -9.81
C ASP A 305 -14.74 13.27 -9.40
N ARG A 306 -14.41 12.95 -8.14
CA ARG A 306 -14.60 11.64 -7.55
C ARG A 306 -15.26 11.79 -6.19
N VAL A 307 -16.14 10.83 -5.89
CA VAL A 307 -16.80 10.77 -4.59
C VAL A 307 -15.77 10.53 -3.49
N TRP A 308 -15.82 11.37 -2.47
CA TRP A 308 -15.04 11.24 -1.25
C TRP A 308 -15.96 10.94 -0.07
N ARG A 309 -15.53 10.01 0.78
CA ARG A 309 -16.19 9.62 2.03
C ARG A 309 -16.34 10.74 3.06
N THR A 310 -15.83 11.94 2.76
CA THR A 310 -15.85 13.12 3.63
C THR A 310 -15.29 12.80 5.00
N GLY A 311 -14.08 12.24 5.04
CA GLY A 311 -13.42 11.74 6.25
C GLY A 311 -12.41 10.62 5.96
N ALA A 312 -12.14 9.78 6.97
CA ALA A 312 -11.27 8.60 6.87
C ALA A 312 -11.99 7.33 7.35
N ASN A 313 -11.57 6.17 6.81
CA ASN A 313 -12.13 4.84 7.10
C ASN A 313 -13.60 4.71 6.65
N ALA A 314 -14.53 4.44 7.57
CA ALA A 314 -15.97 4.35 7.28
C ALA A 314 -16.55 5.68 6.78
N ALA A 315 -17.65 5.61 6.01
CA ALA A 315 -18.36 6.80 5.55
C ALA A 315 -18.85 7.68 6.71
N THR A 316 -18.88 9.00 6.51
CA THR A 316 -19.40 9.94 7.51
C THR A 316 -20.89 9.73 7.72
N GLN A 317 -21.27 9.32 8.93
CA GLN A 317 -22.64 9.06 9.32
C GLN A 317 -23.30 10.36 9.79
N PHE A 318 -24.55 10.58 9.38
CA PHE A 318 -25.34 11.76 9.72
C PHE A 318 -26.75 11.35 10.15
N THR A 319 -27.22 11.84 11.28
CA THR A 319 -28.61 11.65 11.72
C THR A 319 -29.26 13.00 12.01
N THR A 320 -30.56 13.06 11.75
CA THR A 320 -31.42 14.18 12.14
C THR A 320 -32.73 13.66 12.70
N SER A 321 -33.20 14.22 13.81
CA SER A 321 -34.43 13.80 14.50
C SER A 321 -35.71 14.48 13.98
N ALA A 322 -35.58 15.48 13.11
CA ALA A 322 -36.69 16.19 12.49
C ALA A 322 -36.45 16.33 10.98
N PRO A 323 -37.50 16.55 10.16
CA PRO A 323 -37.30 16.94 8.77
C PRO A 323 -36.56 18.28 8.69
N ILE A 324 -35.59 18.37 7.78
CA ILE A 324 -34.79 19.59 7.57
C ILE A 324 -34.69 19.90 6.08
N LYS A 325 -34.31 21.14 5.75
CA LYS A 325 -33.61 21.43 4.49
C LYS A 325 -32.12 21.56 4.76
N LEU A 326 -31.30 20.82 4.02
CA LEU A 326 -29.84 20.88 4.07
C LEU A 326 -29.34 21.36 2.72
N ALA A 327 -28.75 22.56 2.66
CA ALA A 327 -28.41 23.25 1.41
C ALA A 327 -29.61 23.32 0.43
N GLY A 328 -30.81 23.56 0.96
CA GLY A 328 -32.06 23.63 0.19
C GLY A 328 -32.70 22.27 -0.15
N MET A 329 -31.99 21.16 0.03
CA MET A 329 -32.52 19.81 -0.18
C MET A 329 -33.34 19.34 1.02
N LEU A 330 -34.57 18.86 0.79
CA LEU A 330 -35.39 18.26 1.84
C LEU A 330 -34.80 16.92 2.29
N VAL A 331 -34.47 16.81 3.57
CA VAL A 331 -33.97 15.59 4.20
C VAL A 331 -34.95 15.18 5.32
N PRO A 332 -35.71 14.08 5.13
CA PRO A 332 -36.59 13.55 6.17
C PRO A 332 -35.81 13.11 7.41
N THR A 333 -36.49 13.05 8.57
CA THR A 333 -35.96 12.41 9.78
C THR A 333 -35.36 11.04 9.46
N GLY A 334 -34.16 10.77 9.99
CA GLY A 334 -33.52 9.47 9.79
C GLY A 334 -32.00 9.52 9.88
N ALA A 335 -31.39 8.41 9.44
CA ALA A 335 -29.96 8.23 9.35
C ALA A 335 -29.52 8.14 7.89
N TYR A 336 -28.41 8.78 7.59
CA TYR A 336 -27.84 8.93 6.26
C TYR A 336 -26.30 8.88 6.34
N THR A 337 -25.66 8.87 5.18
CA THR A 337 -24.24 9.20 5.06
C THR A 337 -24.03 10.46 4.24
N LEU A 338 -22.98 11.20 4.59
CA LEU A 338 -22.55 12.39 3.85
C LEU A 338 -21.31 12.07 3.02
N TRP A 339 -21.37 12.41 1.74
CA TRP A 339 -20.26 12.31 0.81
C TRP A 339 -20.04 13.65 0.15
N THR A 340 -18.85 13.86 -0.42
CA THR A 340 -18.50 15.09 -1.12
C THR A 340 -17.90 14.76 -2.47
N ILE A 341 -18.14 15.63 -3.45
CA ILE A 341 -17.50 15.56 -4.77
C ILE A 341 -16.86 16.92 -5.01
N PRO A 342 -15.55 17.05 -4.77
CA PRO A 342 -14.84 18.28 -5.08
C PRO A 342 -14.64 18.41 -6.59
N HIS A 343 -14.76 19.63 -7.07
CA HIS A 343 -14.46 20.07 -8.42
C HIS A 343 -13.45 21.22 -8.35
N THR A 344 -12.85 21.58 -9.47
CA THR A 344 -11.92 22.72 -9.55
C THR A 344 -12.56 24.05 -9.13
N GLY A 345 -13.88 24.20 -9.29
CA GLY A 345 -14.62 25.44 -8.99
C GLY A 345 -15.65 25.35 -7.85
N GLY A 346 -15.72 24.23 -7.12
CA GLY A 346 -16.74 24.07 -6.07
C GLY A 346 -16.78 22.65 -5.50
N VAL A 347 -17.70 22.40 -4.57
CA VAL A 347 -17.87 21.07 -3.98
C VAL A 347 -19.35 20.75 -3.82
N ASP A 348 -19.72 19.54 -4.21
CA ASP A 348 -21.07 19.03 -4.03
C ASP A 348 -21.14 18.20 -2.74
N LEU A 349 -22.20 18.44 -1.96
CA LEU A 349 -22.66 17.61 -0.86
C LEU A 349 -23.61 16.55 -1.42
N VAL A 350 -23.37 15.29 -1.08
CA VAL A 350 -24.27 14.18 -1.37
C VAL A 350 -24.80 13.61 -0.06
N VAL A 351 -26.13 13.51 0.07
CA VAL A 351 -26.79 12.77 1.15
C VAL A 351 -27.22 11.42 0.61
N ASN A 352 -26.78 10.34 1.24
CA ASN A 352 -27.02 8.97 0.79
C ASN A 352 -27.76 8.14 1.86
N LYS A 353 -28.74 7.34 1.44
CA LYS A 353 -29.61 6.52 2.30
C LYS A 353 -28.96 5.23 2.82
N GLN A 354 -27.79 4.85 2.31
CA GLN A 354 -27.01 3.74 2.84
C GLN A 354 -26.23 4.22 4.07
N THR A 355 -26.22 3.40 5.12
CA THR A 355 -25.58 3.68 6.41
C THR A 355 -24.66 2.54 6.83
N GLY A 356 -23.72 2.83 7.72
CA GLY A 356 -22.79 1.84 8.30
C GLY A 356 -21.72 1.27 7.35
N GLN A 357 -21.72 1.67 6.08
CA GLN A 357 -20.82 1.15 5.06
C GLN A 357 -19.39 1.68 5.17
N TRP A 358 -18.43 0.90 4.64
CA TRP A 358 -17.06 1.36 4.51
C TRP A 358 -16.97 2.53 3.53
N GLY A 359 -16.00 3.43 3.72
CA GLY A 359 -15.93 4.65 2.94
C GLY A 359 -15.48 4.47 1.48
N THR A 360 -15.35 3.24 0.97
CA THR A 360 -15.20 2.94 -0.47
C THR A 360 -16.40 2.23 -1.06
N GLU A 361 -17.40 1.87 -0.26
CA GLU A 361 -18.60 1.14 -0.68
C GLU A 361 -19.73 2.12 -1.05
N TYR A 362 -19.41 3.09 -1.90
CA TYR A 362 -20.36 4.10 -2.34
C TYR A 362 -21.32 3.56 -3.40
N ASN A 363 -22.62 3.72 -3.19
CA ASN A 363 -23.66 3.37 -4.16
C ASN A 363 -24.51 4.60 -4.53
N ALA A 364 -24.30 5.11 -5.74
CA ALA A 364 -25.00 6.30 -6.24
C ALA A 364 -26.53 6.13 -6.33
N SER A 365 -27.04 4.91 -6.56
CA SER A 365 -28.49 4.65 -6.61
C SER A 365 -29.20 4.89 -5.27
N ARG A 366 -28.43 5.01 -4.18
CA ARG A 366 -28.93 5.28 -2.82
C ARG A 366 -28.89 6.76 -2.46
N ASN A 367 -28.49 7.64 -3.36
CA ASN A 367 -28.50 9.09 -3.12
C ASN A 367 -29.94 9.56 -2.84
N LEU A 368 -30.13 10.28 -1.73
CA LEU A 368 -31.33 11.07 -1.49
C LEU A 368 -31.31 12.33 -2.37
N GLY A 369 -30.14 12.95 -2.52
CA GLY A 369 -29.93 14.07 -3.42
C GLY A 369 -28.52 14.65 -3.30
N VAL A 370 -28.28 15.68 -4.13
CA VAL A 370 -27.01 16.39 -4.26
C VAL A 370 -27.29 17.89 -4.16
N ALA A 371 -26.48 18.62 -3.42
CA ALA A 371 -26.58 20.06 -3.26
C ALA A 371 -25.18 20.70 -3.24
N ARG A 372 -25.07 21.97 -3.61
CA ARG A 372 -23.79 22.67 -3.64
C ARG A 372 -23.43 23.21 -2.25
N PHE A 373 -22.21 22.97 -1.79
CA PHE A 373 -21.64 23.67 -0.64
C PHE A 373 -21.23 25.10 -1.02
N THR A 374 -21.36 26.03 -0.09
CA THR A 374 -20.63 27.29 -0.16
C THR A 374 -19.17 27.03 0.17
N THR A 375 -18.24 27.52 -0.66
CA THR A 375 -16.80 27.32 -0.48
C THR A 375 -16.13 28.60 0.00
N GLN A 376 -15.27 28.47 0.99
CA GLN A 376 -14.46 29.54 1.56
C GLN A 376 -13.06 28.99 1.84
N SER A 377 -12.10 29.91 1.99
CA SER A 377 -10.78 29.56 2.53
C SER A 377 -10.72 29.87 4.02
N ALA A 378 -10.25 28.92 4.81
CA ALA A 378 -9.91 29.14 6.21
C ALA A 378 -8.72 30.11 6.30
N ALA A 379 -8.79 31.07 7.24
CA ALA A 379 -7.73 32.05 7.45
C ALA A 379 -6.40 31.41 7.88
N THR A 380 -6.49 30.31 8.63
CA THR A 380 -5.35 29.49 9.05
C THR A 380 -5.62 28.03 8.68
N PRO A 381 -4.63 27.30 8.12
CA PRO A 381 -4.81 25.89 7.81
C PRO A 381 -5.19 25.05 9.03
N VAL A 382 -6.27 24.26 8.91
CA VAL A 382 -6.75 23.36 9.97
C VAL A 382 -6.06 22.00 9.85
N GLU A 383 -5.26 21.60 10.84
CA GLU A 383 -4.49 20.35 10.78
C GLU A 383 -5.37 19.09 10.80
N LYS A 384 -6.45 19.08 11.58
CA LYS A 384 -7.36 17.94 11.71
C LYS A 384 -8.63 18.23 10.96
N PHE A 385 -9.09 17.34 10.08
CA PHE A 385 -10.42 17.50 9.50
C PHE A 385 -11.47 17.63 10.61
N THR A 386 -12.32 18.64 10.50
CA THR A 386 -13.43 18.88 11.42
C THR A 386 -14.73 18.96 10.65
N ILE A 387 -15.77 18.39 11.26
CA ILE A 387 -17.16 18.67 10.91
C ILE A 387 -17.81 19.25 12.16
N SER A 388 -18.62 20.28 12.01
CA SER A 388 -19.42 20.87 13.09
C SER A 388 -20.79 21.31 12.59
N ILE A 389 -21.74 21.43 13.50
CA ILE A 389 -23.05 22.04 13.25
C ILE A 389 -23.15 23.24 14.18
N VAL A 390 -23.32 24.42 13.59
CA VAL A 390 -23.39 25.70 14.30
C VAL A 390 -24.82 26.21 14.21
N SER A 391 -25.43 26.53 15.35
CA SER A 391 -26.75 27.14 15.39
C SER A 391 -26.70 28.56 14.81
N GLY A 392 -27.75 28.94 14.09
CA GLY A 392 -27.92 30.29 13.54
C GLY A 392 -28.37 31.29 14.59
N THR A 393 -28.63 32.52 14.14
CA THR A 393 -29.15 33.59 15.00
C THR A 393 -30.61 33.38 15.42
N ASP A 394 -31.35 32.54 14.69
CA ASP A 394 -32.72 32.16 15.00
C ASP A 394 -32.81 30.64 15.25
N PRO A 395 -33.86 30.17 15.96
CA PRO A 395 -33.91 28.79 16.47
C PRO A 395 -34.15 27.74 15.39
N ARG A 396 -34.46 28.10 14.14
CA ARG A 396 -34.71 27.11 13.06
C ARG A 396 -33.55 26.95 12.11
N HIS A 397 -32.61 27.90 12.08
CA HIS A 397 -31.50 27.86 11.15
C HIS A 397 -30.19 27.45 11.83
N GLY A 398 -29.32 26.86 11.05
CA GLY A 398 -27.94 26.60 11.42
C GLY A 398 -27.10 26.30 10.19
N MET A 399 -25.89 25.78 10.42
CA MET A 399 -24.93 25.56 9.36
C MET A 399 -24.11 24.31 9.65
N LEU A 400 -24.08 23.39 8.68
CA LEU A 400 -23.08 22.33 8.62
C LEU A 400 -21.78 22.95 8.11
N VAL A 401 -20.69 22.78 8.85
CA VAL A 401 -19.37 23.34 8.53
C VAL A 401 -18.36 22.20 8.48
N MET A 402 -17.58 22.14 7.40
CA MET A 402 -16.48 21.19 7.21
C MET A 402 -15.18 21.94 6.93
N GLU A 403 -14.11 21.64 7.66
CA GLU A 403 -12.83 22.35 7.53
C GLU A 403 -11.64 21.39 7.54
N TRP A 404 -10.72 21.58 6.60
CA TRP A 404 -9.42 20.90 6.59
C TRP A 404 -8.41 21.66 5.74
N GLY A 405 -7.19 21.78 6.24
CA GLY A 405 -6.18 22.61 5.60
C GLY A 405 -6.77 23.98 5.36
N SER A 406 -6.66 24.49 4.13
CA SER A 406 -7.19 25.80 3.77
C SER A 406 -8.66 25.81 3.38
N PHE A 407 -9.36 24.68 3.21
CA PHE A 407 -10.77 24.73 2.79
C PHE A 407 -11.72 24.85 3.98
N ARG A 408 -12.80 25.60 3.78
CA ARG A 408 -13.98 25.67 4.64
C ARG A 408 -15.22 25.54 3.77
N TRP A 409 -16.01 24.50 3.97
CA TRP A 409 -17.23 24.23 3.22
C TRP A 409 -18.44 24.33 4.13
N THR A 410 -19.47 25.06 3.69
CA THR A 410 -20.65 25.33 4.52
C THR A 410 -21.96 25.07 3.79
N ALA A 411 -22.89 24.40 4.47
CA ALA A 411 -24.23 24.11 3.97
C ALA A 411 -25.27 24.58 5.01
N PRO A 412 -26.22 25.44 4.64
CA PRO A 412 -27.25 25.89 5.56
C PRO A 412 -28.18 24.73 5.95
N ILE A 413 -28.62 24.74 7.20
CA ILE A 413 -29.63 23.83 7.75
C ILE A 413 -30.86 24.68 8.15
N GLU A 414 -32.05 24.24 7.75
CA GLU A 414 -33.33 24.82 8.15
C GLU A 414 -34.24 23.70 8.69
N VAL A 415 -34.58 23.75 9.98
CA VAL A 415 -35.51 22.81 10.61
C VAL A 415 -36.94 23.14 10.19
N GLN A 416 -37.68 22.14 9.72
CA GLN A 416 -39.04 22.30 9.19
C GLN A 416 -40.11 22.27 10.28
#